data_AF-A0AA51FUC9-F1
#
_entry.id   AF-A0AA51FUC9-F1
#
_cell.length_a   1.000
_cell.length_b   1.000
_cell.length_c   1.000
_cell.angle_alpha   90.00
_cell.angle_beta   90.00
_cell.angle_gamma   90.00
#
_symmetry.space_group_name_H-M   'P 1'
#
loop_
_entity.id
_entity.type
_entity.pdbx_description
1 polymer ?
#
loop_
_entity_poly.entity_id
_entity_poly.type
_entity_poly.pdbx_seq_one_letter_code
_entity_poly.pdbx_strand_id
1 'polypeptide(L)'
;CLLITVLTHGELGMLYAKDTHYKPDNLWYYFTADKCPSLAGKPKLFFIQACQGDKLDAGITLTNRTETDGSSSSSYRIPTHADFLIVFSTVPGYYSWRNTTRGSWFMQALCEEL
;
A
#
# COMPACT_ATOMS: atom_id res chain seq x y z
N CYS A 1 -14.52 7.20 -5.27
CA CYS A 1 -13.22 6.61 -4.88
C CYS A 1 -13.46 5.67 -3.69
N LEU A 2 -12.46 4.88 -3.32
CA LEU A 2 -12.42 4.06 -2.12
C LEU A 2 -11.04 4.26 -1.49
N LEU A 3 -10.97 4.38 -0.15
CA LEU A 3 -9.72 4.41 0.60
C LEU A 3 -9.84 3.41 1.75
N ILE A 4 -8.87 2.50 1.85
CA ILE A 4 -8.77 1.52 2.94
C ILE A 4 -7.38 1.63 3.56
N THR A 5 -7.33 1.84 4.88
CA THR A 5 -6.07 1.89 5.63
C THR A 5 -6.02 0.73 6.62
N VAL A 6 -4.95 -0.06 6.58
CA VAL A 6 -4.73 -1.19 7.48
C VAL A 6 -3.45 -0.95 8.28
N LEU A 7 -3.58 -0.89 9.61
CA LEU A 7 -2.48 -0.72 10.55
C LEU A 7 -2.39 -1.97 11.42
N THR A 8 -1.42 -2.85 11.17
CA THR A 8 -1.34 -4.13 11.88
C THR A 8 0.09 -4.67 11.94
N HIS A 9 0.30 -5.75 12.69
CA HIS A 9 1.50 -6.57 12.55
C HIS A 9 1.45 -7.35 11.25
N GLY A 10 2.61 -7.68 10.71
CA GLY A 10 2.74 -8.44 9.49
C GLY A 10 4.03 -9.23 9.50
N GLU A 11 4.08 -10.18 8.58
CA GLU A 11 5.30 -10.87 8.17
C GLU A 11 5.29 -10.99 6.65
N LEU A 12 6.33 -11.61 6.07
CA LEU A 12 6.54 -11.68 4.62
C LEU A 12 5.29 -12.21 3.88
N GLY A 13 4.52 -11.28 3.29
CA GLY A 13 3.32 -11.59 2.50
C GLY A 13 2.03 -11.85 3.30
N MET A 14 2.02 -11.63 4.63
CA MET A 14 0.85 -11.87 5.49
C MET A 14 0.58 -10.69 6.43
N LEU A 15 -0.70 -10.41 6.67
CA LEU A 15 -1.18 -9.43 7.64
C LEU A 15 -1.86 -10.15 8.80
N TYR A 16 -1.69 -9.64 10.02
CA TYR A 16 -2.34 -10.20 11.20
C TYR A 16 -3.70 -9.53 11.44
N ALA A 17 -4.70 -10.34 11.75
CA ALA A 17 -5.91 -9.93 12.47
C ALA A 17 -5.78 -10.35 13.94
N LYS A 18 -6.83 -10.12 14.74
CA LYS A 18 -6.82 -10.47 16.17
C LYS A 18 -6.67 -11.99 16.41
N ASP A 19 -7.24 -12.79 15.51
CA ASP A 19 -7.43 -14.23 15.61
C ASP A 19 -6.49 -15.02 14.70
N THR A 20 -6.29 -14.57 13.47
CA THR A 20 -5.45 -15.25 12.48
C THR A 20 -4.78 -14.28 11.51
N HIS A 21 -3.87 -14.80 10.69
CA HIS A 21 -3.19 -14.06 9.63
C HIS A 21 -3.88 -14.31 8.28
N TYR A 22 -3.80 -13.35 7.37
CA TYR A 22 -4.42 -13.41 6.05
C TYR A 22 -3.56 -12.72 4.99
N LYS A 23 -3.78 -13.08 3.72
CA LYS A 23 -3.05 -12.49 2.59
C LYS A 23 -3.56 -11.07 2.30
N PRO A 24 -2.67 -10.10 2.05
CA PRO A 24 -3.05 -8.74 1.66
C PRO A 24 -4.03 -8.69 0.49
N ASP A 25 -3.91 -9.62 -0.48
CA ASP A 25 -4.79 -9.68 -1.66
C ASP A 25 -6.28 -9.73 -1.31
N ASN A 26 -6.63 -10.31 -0.15
CA ASN A 26 -8.00 -10.37 0.33
C ASN A 26 -8.62 -8.98 0.56
N LEU A 27 -7.80 -7.95 0.78
CA LEU A 27 -8.25 -6.57 0.97
C LEU A 27 -8.83 -5.98 -0.32
N TRP A 28 -8.21 -6.24 -1.47
CA TRP A 28 -8.62 -5.67 -2.76
C TRP A 28 -9.38 -6.62 -3.68
N TYR A 29 -9.38 -7.92 -3.38
CA TYR A 29 -9.98 -8.96 -4.23
C TYR A 29 -11.43 -8.68 -4.64
N TYR A 30 -12.22 -8.07 -3.74
CA TYR A 30 -13.64 -7.77 -3.94
C TYR A 30 -13.91 -6.42 -4.62
N PHE A 31 -12.89 -5.60 -4.84
CA PHE A 31 -13.03 -4.27 -5.40
C PHE A 31 -12.59 -4.17 -6.87
N THR A 32 -12.29 -5.31 -7.51
CA THR A 32 -12.02 -5.37 -8.95
C THR A 32 -13.27 -4.96 -9.74
N ALA A 33 -13.08 -4.42 -10.95
CA ALA A 33 -14.18 -3.82 -11.73
C ALA A 33 -15.32 -4.81 -12.05
N ASP A 34 -15.01 -6.11 -12.17
CA ASP A 34 -15.97 -7.19 -12.36
C ASP A 34 -16.81 -7.49 -11.11
N LYS A 35 -16.24 -7.36 -9.90
CA LYS A 35 -16.93 -7.63 -8.63
C LYS A 35 -17.59 -6.40 -8.02
N CYS A 36 -17.06 -5.21 -8.31
CA CYS A 36 -17.60 -3.94 -7.85
C CYS A 36 -17.74 -2.93 -9.00
N PRO A 37 -18.74 -3.10 -9.89
CA PRO A 37 -18.92 -2.22 -11.05
C PRO A 37 -19.10 -0.75 -10.70
N SER A 38 -19.67 -0.44 -9.52
CA SER A 38 -19.86 0.94 -9.04
C SER A 38 -18.55 1.69 -8.75
N LEU A 39 -17.44 0.96 -8.59
CA LEU A 39 -16.08 1.46 -8.40
C LEU A 39 -15.19 1.30 -9.65
N ALA A 40 -15.73 0.84 -10.78
CA ALA A 40 -15.01 0.80 -12.04
C ALA A 40 -14.66 2.24 -12.50
N GLY A 41 -13.43 2.48 -12.93
CA GLY A 41 -12.93 3.80 -13.33
C GLY A 41 -12.77 4.80 -12.17
N LYS A 42 -12.93 4.37 -10.92
CA LYS A 42 -12.71 5.20 -9.73
C LYS A 42 -11.46 4.74 -8.99
N PRO A 43 -10.65 5.65 -8.44
CA PRO A 43 -9.44 5.28 -7.70
C PRO A 43 -9.79 4.53 -6.41
N LYS A 44 -9.03 3.45 -6.17
CA LYS A 44 -9.13 2.52 -5.05
C LYS A 44 -7.76 2.47 -4.35
N LEU A 45 -7.67 3.18 -3.23
CA LEU A 45 -6.43 3.46 -2.51
C LEU A 45 -6.32 2.52 -1.30
N PHE A 46 -5.19 1.85 -1.14
CA PHE A 46 -4.91 0.96 -0.02
C PHE A 46 -3.59 1.38 0.64
N PHE A 47 -3.64 1.80 1.90
CA PHE A 47 -2.46 2.15 2.68
C PHE A 47 -2.24 1.12 3.77
N ILE A 48 -1.13 0.38 3.71
CA ILE A 48 -0.88 -0.77 4.57
C ILE A 48 0.40 -0.55 5.36
N GLN A 49 0.23 -0.33 6.65
CA GLN A 49 1.30 -0.28 7.63
C GLN A 49 1.40 -1.65 8.30
N ALA A 50 2.35 -2.46 7.83
CA ALA A 50 2.71 -3.73 8.44
C ALA A 50 4.17 -4.04 8.16
N CYS A 51 4.80 -4.83 9.04
CA CYS A 51 6.13 -5.38 8.75
C CYS A 51 6.02 -6.42 7.64
N GLN A 52 7.02 -6.51 6.76
CA GLN A 52 7.10 -7.57 5.76
C GLN A 52 8.32 -8.47 5.95
N GLY A 53 8.94 -8.43 7.13
CA GLY A 53 10.06 -9.28 7.51
C GLY A 53 10.86 -8.65 8.65
N ASP A 54 11.99 -9.30 8.94
CA ASP A 54 12.81 -8.98 10.13
C ASP A 54 14.13 -8.28 9.78
N LYS A 55 14.40 -8.05 8.49
CA LYS A 55 15.62 -7.35 8.10
C LYS A 55 15.49 -5.88 8.41
N LEU A 56 16.56 -5.31 8.94
CA LEU A 56 16.65 -3.88 9.14
C LEU A 56 17.15 -3.24 7.84
N ASP A 57 16.40 -2.26 7.32
CA ASP A 57 16.90 -1.43 6.23
C ASP A 57 17.86 -0.40 6.83
N ALA A 58 19.14 -0.45 6.44
CA ALA A 58 20.13 0.52 6.89
C ALA A 58 19.86 1.93 6.32
N GLY A 59 19.04 2.02 5.27
CA GLY A 59 18.81 3.24 4.50
C GLY A 59 20.05 3.65 3.72
N ILE A 60 19.86 4.56 2.76
CA ILE A 60 20.94 5.25 2.07
C ILE A 60 20.67 6.76 2.09
N THR A 61 21.73 7.57 2.19
CA THR A 61 21.60 9.03 2.06
C THR A 61 21.47 9.38 0.59
N LEU A 62 20.26 9.77 0.15
CA LEU A 62 20.03 10.19 -1.24
C LEU A 62 20.42 11.65 -1.45
N THR A 63 21.28 11.89 -2.44
CA THR A 63 21.50 13.20 -3.07
C THR A 63 20.83 13.20 -4.45
N ASN A 64 19.76 13.99 -4.58
CA ASN A 64 18.87 14.21 -5.75
C ASN A 64 17.70 13.23 -5.96
N ARG A 65 16.54 13.84 -6.29
CA ARG A 65 15.25 13.19 -6.62
C ARG A 65 15.14 13.05 -8.13
N THR A 66 14.77 11.89 -8.64
CA THR A 66 14.41 11.70 -10.05
C THR A 66 12.90 11.73 -10.22
N GLU A 67 12.42 12.60 -11.11
CA GLU A 67 11.05 12.65 -11.63
C GLU A 67 10.89 11.76 -12.85
N THR A 68 9.65 11.43 -13.24
CA THR A 68 9.35 11.04 -14.62
C THR A 68 7.89 11.33 -14.99
N ASP A 69 7.70 12.08 -16.08
CA ASP A 69 6.44 12.33 -16.77
C ASP A 69 6.13 11.24 -17.81
N GLY A 70 4.85 11.05 -18.16
CA GLY A 70 4.46 10.27 -19.33
C GLY A 70 2.98 10.44 -19.73
N SER A 71 2.75 10.96 -20.93
CA SER A 71 1.43 11.18 -21.55
C SER A 71 1.19 10.27 -22.77
N SER A 72 -0.08 9.88 -23.01
CA SER A 72 -0.78 9.76 -24.32
C SER A 72 -1.86 8.67 -24.36
N SER A 73 -2.94 8.95 -25.08
CA SER A 73 -4.18 8.17 -25.17
C SER A 73 -4.10 7.01 -26.17
N SER A 74 -4.58 5.84 -25.74
CA SER A 74 -4.97 4.72 -26.59
C SER A 74 -6.12 3.98 -25.91
N SER A 75 -7.06 3.38 -26.68
CA SER A 75 -8.15 2.59 -26.07
C SER A 75 -7.55 1.39 -25.34
N TYR A 76 -7.48 1.45 -24.02
CA TYR A 76 -6.80 0.45 -23.21
C TYR A 76 -7.80 -0.55 -22.63
N ARG A 77 -7.47 -1.84 -22.75
CA ARG A 77 -8.19 -2.90 -22.04
C ARG A 77 -7.76 -2.79 -20.59
N ILE A 78 -8.63 -2.21 -19.78
CA ILE A 78 -8.39 -1.96 -18.37
C ILE A 78 -8.03 -3.29 -17.68
N PRO A 79 -6.81 -3.45 -17.12
CA PRO A 79 -6.48 -4.62 -16.32
C PRO A 79 -7.49 -4.78 -15.18
N THR A 80 -7.76 -6.00 -14.73
CA THR A 80 -8.68 -6.28 -13.60
C THR A 80 -8.34 -5.48 -12.33
N HIS A 81 -7.08 -5.08 -12.18
CA HIS A 81 -6.54 -4.24 -11.11
C HIS A 81 -6.25 -2.79 -11.51
N ALA A 82 -6.91 -2.25 -12.52
CA ALA A 82 -6.77 -0.83 -12.82
C ALA A 82 -7.43 0.06 -11.76
N ASP A 83 -6.93 1.29 -11.70
CA ASP A 83 -7.31 2.30 -10.71
C ASP A 83 -7.01 1.88 -9.26
N PHE A 84 -6.15 0.88 -9.04
CA PHE A 84 -5.64 0.53 -7.71
C PHE A 84 -4.32 1.24 -7.45
N LEU A 85 -4.22 1.88 -6.28
CA LEU A 85 -2.94 2.29 -5.70
C LEU A 85 -2.80 1.55 -4.38
N ILE A 86 -1.78 0.70 -4.28
CA ILE A 86 -1.48 -0.08 -3.08
C ILE A 86 -0.12 0.38 -2.58
N VAL A 87 -0.10 0.96 -1.37
CA VAL A 87 1.08 1.51 -0.74
C VAL A 87 1.37 0.72 0.52
N PHE A 88 2.52 0.06 0.55
CA PHE A 88 3.03 -0.57 1.76
C PHE A 88 4.08 0.32 2.41
N SER A 89 4.07 0.40 3.74
CA SER A 89 5.07 1.16 4.48
C SER A 89 6.47 0.52 4.49
N THR A 90 6.59 -0.72 4.03
CA THR A 90 7.85 -1.46 3.91
C THR A 90 7.90 -2.29 2.63
N VAL A 91 9.12 -2.48 2.14
CA VAL A 91 9.43 -3.43 1.06
C VAL A 91 9.44 -4.85 1.63
N PRO A 92 9.04 -5.89 0.86
CA PRO A 92 9.16 -7.28 1.27
C PRO A 92 10.53 -7.62 1.88
N GLY A 93 10.52 -8.24 3.06
CA GLY A 93 11.71 -8.66 3.79
C GLY A 93 12.17 -7.67 4.88
N TYR A 94 11.64 -6.45 4.92
CA TYR A 94 12.08 -5.41 5.84
C TYR A 94 11.07 -5.11 6.96
N TYR A 95 11.60 -4.70 8.10
CA TYR A 95 10.81 -4.34 9.28
C TYR A 95 10.16 -2.95 9.13
N SER A 96 8.99 -2.73 9.74
CA SER A 96 8.28 -1.46 9.67
C SER A 96 8.42 -0.66 10.96
N TRP A 97 9.03 0.52 10.88
CA TRP A 97 9.30 1.32 12.06
C TRP A 97 8.06 2.04 12.56
N ARG A 98 7.75 1.80 13.83
CA ARG A 98 6.72 2.53 14.58
C ARG A 98 7.30 3.06 15.88
N ASN A 99 7.23 4.37 16.06
CA ASN A 99 7.50 4.98 17.36
C ASN A 99 6.29 4.74 18.26
N THR A 100 6.52 4.26 19.48
CA THR A 100 5.45 3.87 20.43
C THR A 100 4.67 5.06 20.99
N THR A 101 5.23 6.28 20.97
CA THR A 101 4.57 7.49 21.48
C THR A 101 4.09 8.41 20.35
N ARG A 102 4.80 8.45 19.21
CA ARG A 102 4.50 9.35 18.09
C ARG A 102 3.77 8.68 16.91
N GLY A 103 3.68 7.35 16.87
CA GLY A 103 3.12 6.61 15.74
C GLY A 103 4.16 6.22 14.67
N SER A 104 3.72 5.69 13.53
CA SER A 104 4.64 5.28 12.45
C SER A 104 5.06 6.47 11.60
N TRP A 105 6.33 6.49 11.20
CA TRP A 105 6.88 7.54 10.32
C TRP A 105 6.15 7.60 8.98
N PHE A 106 5.79 6.44 8.43
CA PHE A 106 4.98 6.35 7.21
C PHE A 106 3.65 7.09 7.33
N MET A 107 2.89 6.86 8.42
CA MET A 107 1.60 7.51 8.60
C MET A 107 1.74 8.99 8.93
N GLN A 108 2.80 9.40 9.63
CA GLN A 108 3.10 10.82 9.85
C GLN A 108 3.34 11.53 8.52
N ALA A 109 4.28 11.03 7.70
CA ALA A 109 4.58 11.61 6.40
C ALA A 109 3.36 11.60 5.47
N LEU A 110 2.58 10.51 5.47
CA LEU A 110 1.35 10.43 4.70
C LEU A 110 0.32 11.50 5.13
N CYS A 111 0.17 11.74 6.43
CA CYS A 111 -0.74 12.78 6.93
C CYS A 111 -0.22 14.21 6.72
N GLU A 112 1.09 14.41 6.62
CA GLU A 112 1.68 15.73 6.34
C GLU A 112 1.55 16.13 4.86
N GLU A 113 1.55 15.15 3.95
CA GLU A 113 1.48 15.36 2.50
C GLU A 113 0.06 15.25 1.91
N LEU A 114 -0.95 14.87 2.72
CA LEU A 114 -2.37 14.80 2.35
C LEU A 114 -3.13 16.07 2.76
#